data_AF-A0A4Q3JLJ2-F1
#
_entry.id   AF-A0A4Q3JLJ2-F1
#
_cell.length_a   1.000
_cell.length_b   1.000
_cell.length_c   1.000
_cell.angle_alpha   90.00
_cell.angle_beta   90.00
_cell.angle_gamma   90.00
#
_symmetry.space_group_name_H-M   'P 1'
#
loop_
_entity.id
_entity.type
_entity.pdbx_description
1 polymer ?
#
loop_
_entity_poly.entity_id
_entity_poly.type
_entity_poly.pdbx_seq_one_letter_code
_entity_poly.pdbx_strand_id
1 'polypeptide(L)' 'MSILLVDDRPESLLALEASLLDLDVVLVCATSAAQAAEWSTGADVAAAVIG' A
#
# COMPACT_ATOMS: atom_id res chain seq x y z
N MET A 1 -1.82 -12.79 -0.52
CA MET A 1 -0.84 -11.99 0.25
C MET A 1 -1.21 -10.53 0.07
N SER A 2 -1.16 -9.72 1.12
CA SER A 2 -1.56 -8.31 1.04
C SER A 2 -0.34 -7.40 1.07
N ILE A 3 -0.32 -6.38 0.21
CA ILE A 3 0.74 -5.37 0.15
C ILE A 3 0.14 -4.02 0.53
N LEU A 4 0.74 -3.36 1.51
CA LEU A 4 0.39 -2.01 1.94
C LEU A 4 1.30 -1.02 1.22
N LEU A 5 0.73 -0.22 0.32
CA LEU A 5 1.38 0.88 -0.37
C LEU A 5 1.20 2.17 0.44
N VAL A 6 2.29 2.85 0.76
CA VAL A 6 2.25 4.10 1.53
C VAL A 6 3.00 5.19 0.76
N ASP A 7 2.27 6.19 0.28
CA ASP A 7 2.81 7.40 -0.39
C ASP A 7 1.81 8.55 -0.18
N ASP A 8 2.28 9.76 0.09
CA ASP A 8 1.45 10.94 0.30
C ASP A 8 0.89 11.53 -0.99
N ARG A 9 1.36 11.05 -2.15
CA ARG A 9 0.89 11.43 -3.49
C ARG A 9 -0.06 10.39 -4.05
N PRO A 10 -1.34 10.74 -4.31
CA PRO A 10 -2.31 9.81 -4.87
C PRO A 10 -1.93 9.34 -6.29
N GLU A 11 -1.23 10.16 -7.07
CA GLU A 11 -0.76 9.78 -8.40
C GLU A 11 0.30 8.67 -8.38
N SER A 12 1.17 8.65 -7.36
CA SER A 12 2.15 7.57 -7.16
C SER A 12 1.44 6.27 -6.81
N LEU A 13 0.46 6.32 -5.89
CA LEU A 13 -0.32 5.14 -5.49
C LEU A 13 -1.05 4.52 -6.67
N LEU A 14 -1.68 5.33 -7.53
CA LEU A 14 -2.34 4.87 -8.76
C LEU A 14 -1.36 4.19 -9.73
N ALA A 15 -0.16 4.75 -9.90
CA ALA A 15 0.86 4.17 -10.78
C ALA A 15 1.38 2.83 -10.25
N LEU A 16 1.55 2.71 -8.93
CA LEU A 16 1.94 1.46 -8.27
C LEU A 16 0.84 0.41 -8.33
N GLU A 17 -0.42 0.81 -8.13
CA GLU A 17 -1.57 -0.08 -8.22
C GLU A 17 -1.68 -0.67 -9.63
N ALA A 18 -1.54 0.16 -10.67
CA ALA A 18 -1.51 -0.29 -12.05
C ALA A 18 -0.32 -1.22 -12.37
N SER A 19 0.84 -0.98 -11.77
CA SER A 19 2.05 -1.79 -12.00
C SER A 19 2.01 -3.15 -11.29
N LEU A 20 1.22 -3.27 -10.23
CA LEU A 20 1.09 -4.47 -9.41
C LEU A 20 -0.23 -5.22 -9.68
N LEU A 21 -1.06 -4.73 -10.61
CA LEU A 21 -2.37 -5.31 -10.94
C LEU A 21 -2.29 -6.77 -11.43
N ASP A 22 -1.18 -7.13 -12.09
CA ASP A 22 -0.93 -8.47 -12.62
C ASP A 22 -0.45 -9.46 -11.54
N LEU A 23 -0.18 -8.99 -10.33
CA LEU A 23 0.15 -9.84 -9.19
C LEU A 23 -1.14 -10.24 -8.48
N ASP A 24 -1.29 -11.53 -8.14
CA ASP A 24 -2.41 -12.05 -7.34
C ASP A 24 -2.25 -11.66 -5.86
N VAL A 25 -2.25 -10.35 -5.61
CA VAL A 25 -2.05 -9.72 -4.31
C VAL A 25 -3.15 -8.71 -4.03
N VAL A 26 -3.48 -8.55 -2.76
CA VAL A 26 -4.42 -7.51 -2.32
C VAL A 26 -3.63 -6.24 -2.04
N LEU A 27 -3.88 -5.20 -2.81
CA LEU A 27 -3.25 -3.90 -2.61
C LEU A 27 -4.08 -3.08 -1.62
N VAL A 28 -3.42 -2.52 -0.62
CA VAL A 28 -4.01 -1.61 0.36
C VAL A 28 -3.24 -0.31 0.28
N CYS A 29 -3.92 0.82 0.07
CA CYS A 29 -3.27 2.11 -0.08
C CYS A 29 -3.44 2.95 1.18
N ALA A 30 -2.37 3.61 1.61
CA ALA A 30 -2.37 4.58 2.67
C ALA A 30 -1.65 5.87 2.23
N THR A 31 -2.24 7.00 2.57
CA THR A 31 -1.70 8.34 2.25
C THR A 31 -0.90 8.96 3.39
N SER A 32 -0.77 8.24 4.50
CA SER A 32 0.01 8.67 5.66
C SER A 32 0.52 7.49 6.47
N ALA A 33 1.61 7.71 7.20
CA ALA A 33 2.16 6.71 8.12
C ALA A 33 1.18 6.33 9.25
N ALA A 34 0.33 7.28 9.69
CA ALA A 34 -0.70 7.01 10.69
C ALA A 34 -1.75 6.03 10.16
N GLN A 35 -2.24 6.26 8.94
CA GLN A 35 -3.18 5.35 8.26
C GLN A 35 -2.52 3.99 8.00
N ALA A 36 -1.25 3.96 7.61
CA ALA A 36 -0.51 2.71 7.43
C ALA A 36 -0.37 1.90 8.73
N ALA A 37 -0.16 2.57 9.86
CA ALA A 37 -0.04 1.93 11.16
C ALA A 37 -1.33 1.23 11.60
N GLU A 38 -2.51 1.76 11.23
CA GLU A 38 -3.80 1.09 11.50
C GLU A 38 -3.86 -0.30 10.84
N TRP A 39 -3.37 -0.44 9.61
CA TRP A 39 -3.35 -1.70 8.87
C TRP A 39 -2.32 -2.70 9.39
N SER A 40 -1.18 -2.22 9.90
CA SER A 40 -0.12 -3.07 10.45
C SER A 40 -0.51 -3.78 11.75
N THR A 41 -1.57 -3.33 12.44
CA THR A 41 -1.96 -3.90 13.74
C THR A 41 -2.93 -5.08 13.65
N GLY A 42 -3.50 -5.34 12.45
CA GLY A 42 -4.55 -6.35 12.27
C GLY A 42 -4.31 -7.38 11.15
N ALA A 43 -3.34 -7.18 10.27
CA ALA A 43 -3.13 -8.04 9.10
C ALA A 43 -1.65 -8.34 8.83
N ASP A 44 -1.40 -9.53 8.26
CA ASP A 44 -0.10 -9.93 7.70
C ASP A 44 0.12 -9.19 6.37
N VAL A 45 0.61 -7.96 6.45
CA VAL A 45 0.84 -7.06 5.30
C VAL A 45 2.32 -6.79 5.12
N ALA A 46 2.81 -7.01 3.89
CA ALA A 46 4.12 -6.49 3.50
C ALA A 46 3.97 -4.99 3.18
N ALA A 47 4.65 -4.12 3.93
CA ALA A 47 4.60 -2.68 3.72
C ALA A 47 5.69 -2.22 2.73
N ALA A 48 5.28 -1.52 1.68
CA ALA A 48 6.16 -0.81 0.76
C ALA A 48 5.90 0.69 0.91
N VAL A 49 6.84 1.38 1.58
CA VAL A 49 6.81 2.83 1.76
C VAL A 49 7.64 3.46 0.65
N ILE A 50 7.05 4.39 -0.09
CA ILE A 50 7.73 5.15 -1.13
C ILE A 50 7.59 6.63 -0.77
N GLY A 51 8.73 7.27 -0.56
CA GLY A 51 8.87 8.71 -0.29
C GLY A 51 9.67 9.35 -1.41
#